data_AF-A0A8C3AAB5-F1
#
_entry.id   AF-A0A8C3AAB5-F1
#
_cell.length_a   1.000
_cell.length_b   1.000
_cell.length_c   1.000
_cell.angle_alpha   90.00
_cell.angle_beta   90.00
_cell.angle_gamma   90.00
#
_symmetry.space_group_name_H-M   'P 1'
#
loop_
_entity.id
_entity.type
_entity.pdbx_description
1 polymer ?
#
loop_
_entity_poly.entity_id
_entity_poly.type
_entity_poly.pdbx_seq_one_letter_code
_entity_poly.pdbx_strand_id
1 'polypeptide(L)'
;MSPPQTATLRPYLNAVKATLQAALCLENFSSQVVERHNKPEVEVRSSKELLLQPVVISRNDKEKVLIEGSINSVRVSIAVKQADEIEKILCHKFMRFMMMRAENFFILRRKPVEGYDINVQTQAGGLRHPLHGGDRQGDQRDETVR
;
A
#
# COMPACT_ATOMS: atom_id res chain seq x y z
N MET A 1 31.32 6.44 -1.15
CA MET A 1 31.19 5.62 -2.38
C MET A 1 29.84 4.94 -2.35
N SER A 2 28.97 5.17 -3.34
CA SER A 2 27.76 4.37 -3.50
C SER A 2 28.16 2.96 -3.96
N PRO A 3 27.56 1.89 -3.40
CA PRO A 3 27.84 0.53 -3.85
C PRO A 3 27.46 0.39 -5.34
N PRO A 4 28.17 -0.46 -6.10
CA PRO A 4 27.86 -0.68 -7.51
C PRO A 4 26.40 -1.15 -7.64
N GLN A 5 25.57 -0.37 -8.35
CA GLN A 5 24.22 -0.81 -8.68
C GLN A 5 24.33 -2.06 -9.54
N THR A 6 23.85 -3.18 -9.01
CA THR A 6 23.73 -4.44 -9.74
C THR A 6 22.86 -4.21 -10.98
N ALA A 7 23.27 -4.75 -12.14
CA ALA A 7 22.70 -4.43 -13.46
C ALA A 7 21.16 -4.56 -13.54
N THR A 8 20.56 -5.40 -12.70
CA THR A 8 19.11 -5.67 -12.67
C THR A 8 18.31 -4.80 -11.69
N LEU A 9 18.96 -4.06 -10.77
CA LEU A 9 18.24 -3.29 -9.75
C LEU A 9 17.50 -2.09 -10.37
N ARG A 10 18.20 -1.32 -11.21
CA ARG A 10 17.62 -0.14 -11.87
C ARG A 10 16.40 -0.47 -12.74
N PRO A 11 16.42 -1.47 -13.66
CA PRO A 11 15.24 -1.81 -14.44
C PRO A 11 14.09 -2.32 -13.58
N TYR A 12 14.37 -3.09 -12.52
CA TYR A 12 13.36 -3.52 -11.55
C TYR A 12 12.65 -2.34 -10.87
N LEU A 13 13.41 -1.39 -10.32
CA LEU A 13 12.85 -0.21 -9.67
C LEU A 13 12.09 0.70 -10.66
N ASN A 14 12.55 0.80 -11.90
CA ASN A 14 11.83 1.55 -12.95
C ASN A 14 10.47 0.91 -13.26
N ALA A 15 10.41 -0.42 -13.36
CA ALA A 15 9.15 -1.14 -13.59
C ALA A 15 8.18 -0.95 -12.42
N VAL A 16 8.66 -1.05 -11.18
CA VAL A 16 7.87 -0.78 -9.96
C VAL A 16 7.35 0.66 -9.98
N LYS A 17 8.21 1.64 -10.25
CA LYS A 17 7.83 3.05 -10.31
C LYS A 17 6.76 3.32 -11.37
N ALA A 18 6.94 2.82 -12.59
CA ALA A 18 5.99 3.01 -13.68
C ALA A 18 4.63 2.38 -13.36
N THR A 19 4.62 1.18 -12.76
CA THR A 19 3.40 0.48 -12.38
C THR A 19 2.68 1.19 -11.25
N LEU A 20 3.41 1.69 -10.25
CA LEU A 20 2.82 2.51 -9.18
C LEU A 20 2.25 3.82 -9.71
N GLN A 21 2.92 4.48 -10.67
CA GLN A 21 2.42 5.69 -11.29
C GLN A 21 1.08 5.45 -12.00
N ALA A 22 0.92 4.30 -12.66
CA ALA A 22 -0.36 3.92 -13.27
C ALA A 22 -1.43 3.53 -12.22
N ALA A 23 -1.04 2.83 -11.15
CA ALA A 23 -1.97 2.35 -10.13
C ALA A 23 -2.46 3.47 -9.18
N LEU A 24 -1.68 4.53 -8.96
CA LEU A 24 -1.97 5.61 -8.01
C LEU A 24 -2.97 6.67 -8.57
N CYS A 25 -3.63 6.38 -9.69
CA CYS A 25 -4.73 7.17 -10.23
C CYS A 25 -6.03 6.91 -9.43
N LEU A 26 -6.07 7.35 -8.18
CA LEU A 26 -7.15 7.07 -7.24
C LEU A 26 -8.20 8.18 -7.19
N GLU A 27 -9.46 7.78 -7.10
CA GLU A 27 -10.60 8.67 -6.94
C GLU A 27 -11.36 8.38 -5.64
N ASN A 28 -12.00 9.41 -5.08
CA ASN A 28 -12.84 9.21 -3.90
C ASN A 28 -14.11 8.43 -4.32
N PHE A 29 -14.38 7.30 -3.68
CA PHE A 29 -15.48 6.41 -4.06
C PHE A 29 -16.19 5.87 -2.82
N SER A 30 -17.49 6.14 -2.71
CA SER A 30 -18.36 5.63 -1.64
C SER A 30 -18.66 4.14 -1.83
N SER A 31 -18.76 3.39 -0.74
CA SER A 31 -19.07 1.96 -0.79
C SER A 31 -20.43 1.72 -1.42
N GLN A 32 -20.50 0.78 -2.36
CA GLN A 32 -21.76 0.33 -2.99
C GLN A 32 -22.58 -0.62 -2.11
N VAL A 33 -21.94 -1.24 -1.11
CA VAL A 33 -22.57 -2.29 -0.28
C VAL A 33 -23.05 -1.76 1.06
N VAL A 34 -22.38 -0.74 1.60
CA VAL A 34 -22.72 -0.16 2.90
C VAL A 34 -22.90 1.34 2.75
N GLU A 35 -24.14 1.80 2.97
CA GLU A 35 -24.49 3.21 2.88
C GLU A 35 -23.62 4.07 3.80
N ARG A 36 -23.22 5.27 3.34
CA ARG A 36 -22.43 6.25 4.11
C ARG A 36 -21.06 5.76 4.59
N HIS A 37 -20.53 4.68 4.02
CA HIS A 37 -19.17 4.22 4.27
C HIS A 37 -18.25 4.49 3.07
N ASN A 38 -16.99 4.79 3.37
CA ASN A 38 -15.92 4.89 2.39
C ASN A 38 -14.77 4.00 2.87
N LYS A 39 -14.68 2.82 2.27
CA LYS A 39 -13.70 1.79 2.65
C LYS A 39 -12.73 1.57 1.48
N PRO A 40 -11.47 1.20 1.77
CA PRO A 40 -10.54 0.85 0.72
C PRO A 40 -11.01 -0.43 0.01
N GLU A 41 -11.42 -0.28 -1.26
CA GLU A 41 -12.01 -1.38 -2.04
C GLU A 41 -11.02 -2.54 -2.23
N VAL A 42 -9.70 -2.26 -2.28
CA VAL A 42 -8.65 -3.29 -2.38
C VAL A 42 -8.64 -4.27 -1.19
N GLU A 43 -9.11 -3.84 -0.02
CA GLU A 43 -9.20 -4.65 1.20
C GLU A 43 -10.55 -5.37 1.31
N VAL A 44 -11.64 -4.69 0.96
CA VAL A 44 -13.01 -5.21 1.14
C VAL A 44 -13.38 -6.20 0.02
N ARG A 45 -12.98 -5.90 -1.22
CA ARG A 45 -13.17 -6.77 -2.40
C ARG A 45 -14.60 -7.24 -2.64
N SER A 46 -15.60 -6.46 -2.20
CA SER A 46 -17.00 -6.80 -2.40
C SER A 46 -17.47 -6.61 -3.84
N SER A 47 -16.87 -5.64 -4.54
CA SER A 47 -17.23 -5.28 -5.92
C SER A 47 -16.03 -5.52 -6.84
N LYS A 48 -16.12 -6.56 -7.68
CA LYS A 48 -15.00 -6.98 -8.54
C LYS A 48 -14.68 -5.96 -9.63
N GLU A 49 -15.69 -5.23 -10.09
CA GLU A 49 -15.61 -4.15 -11.07
C GLU A 49 -14.80 -2.95 -10.58
N LEU A 50 -14.60 -2.83 -9.26
CA LEU A 50 -13.79 -1.77 -8.65
C LEU A 50 -12.33 -2.17 -8.45
N LEU A 51 -11.98 -3.43 -8.72
CA LEU A 51 -10.64 -3.97 -8.53
C LEU A 51 -9.87 -3.99 -9.86
N LEU A 52 -8.60 -3.61 -9.80
CA LEU A 52 -7.67 -3.81 -10.90
C LEU A 52 -7.04 -5.20 -10.80
N GLN A 53 -6.53 -5.69 -11.93
CA GLN A 53 -5.76 -6.93 -11.97
C GLN A 53 -4.50 -6.79 -11.10
N PRO A 54 -4.27 -7.66 -10.11
CA PRO A 54 -3.02 -7.67 -9.34
C PRO A 54 -1.80 -7.90 -10.24
N VAL A 55 -0.74 -7.11 -10.03
CA VAL A 55 0.51 -7.19 -10.79
C VAL A 55 1.67 -7.54 -9.84
N VAL A 56 2.46 -8.54 -10.21
CA VAL A 56 3.71 -8.89 -9.51
C VAL A 56 4.89 -8.51 -10.38
N ILE A 57 5.82 -7.75 -9.82
CA ILE A 57 7.08 -7.39 -10.45
C ILE A 57 8.17 -8.07 -9.63
N SER A 58 8.91 -8.97 -10.25
CA SER A 58 9.96 -9.74 -9.59
C SER A 58 11.32 -9.38 -10.19
N ARG A 59 12.28 -9.15 -9.32
CA ARG A 59 13.69 -9.06 -9.70
C ARG A 59 14.34 -10.44 -9.76
N ASN A 60 13.93 -11.31 -8.85
CA ASN A 60 14.26 -12.73 -8.75
C ASN A 60 13.20 -13.42 -7.85
N ASP A 61 13.37 -14.69 -7.54
CA ASP A 61 12.39 -15.46 -6.76
C ASP A 61 12.17 -14.95 -5.33
N LYS A 62 13.14 -14.21 -4.77
CA LYS A 62 13.13 -13.68 -3.40
C LYS A 62 12.79 -12.19 -3.31
N GLU A 63 13.10 -11.41 -4.33
CA GLU A 63 12.87 -9.96 -4.40
C GLU A 63 11.72 -9.65 -5.36
N LYS A 64 10.57 -9.28 -4.83
CA LYS A 64 9.37 -8.97 -5.62
C LYS A 64 8.45 -7.96 -4.93
N VAL A 65 7.66 -7.26 -5.74
CA VAL A 65 6.57 -6.38 -5.28
C VAL A 65 5.27 -6.87 -5.89
N LEU A 66 4.25 -7.04 -5.05
CA LEU A 66 2.86 -7.20 -5.47
C LEU A 66 2.15 -5.85 -5.35
N ILE A 67 1.49 -5.43 -6.42
CA ILE A 67 0.70 -4.21 -6.49
C ILE A 67 -0.75 -4.61 -6.76
N GLU A 68 -1.63 -4.24 -5.85
CA GLU A 68 -3.07 -4.51 -5.93
C GLU A 68 -3.78 -3.15 -5.95
N GLY A 69 -4.45 -2.85 -7.05
CA GLY A 69 -5.15 -1.58 -7.24
C GLY A 69 -6.67 -1.73 -7.17
N SER A 70 -7.33 -0.62 -6.89
CA SER A 70 -8.78 -0.44 -6.98
C SER A 70 -9.08 1.02 -7.32
N ILE A 71 -10.35 1.35 -7.54
CA ILE A 71 -10.77 2.73 -7.85
C ILE A 71 -10.33 3.76 -6.80
N ASN A 72 -10.34 3.41 -5.51
CA ASN A 72 -10.09 4.35 -4.42
C ASN A 72 -8.89 4.02 -3.54
N SER A 73 -8.19 2.90 -3.78
CA SER A 73 -7.06 2.49 -2.96
C SER A 73 -6.07 1.59 -3.70
N VAL A 74 -4.79 1.68 -3.31
CA VAL A 74 -3.73 0.77 -3.75
C VAL A 74 -3.07 0.14 -2.53
N ARG A 75 -2.82 -1.17 -2.59
CA ARG A 75 -1.98 -1.91 -1.67
C ARG A 75 -0.70 -2.37 -2.37
N VAL A 76 0.43 -2.20 -1.70
CA VAL A 76 1.75 -2.60 -2.19
C VAL A 76 2.41 -3.48 -1.14
N SER A 77 2.74 -4.71 -1.53
CA SER A 77 3.39 -5.71 -0.69
C SER A 77 4.80 -5.98 -1.21
N ILE A 78 5.80 -5.89 -0.34
CA ILE A 78 7.21 -5.93 -0.72
C ILE A 78 7.88 -7.13 -0.05
N ALA A 79 8.54 -7.96 -0.86
CA ALA A 79 9.46 -9.00 -0.41
C ALA A 79 10.90 -8.50 -0.59
N VAL A 80 11.63 -8.43 0.52
CA VAL A 80 12.99 -7.90 0.62
C VAL A 80 13.98 -9.06 0.56
N LYS A 81 15.10 -8.84 -0.13
CA LYS A 81 16.19 -9.81 -0.19
C LYS A 81 16.68 -10.15 1.22
N GLN A 82 16.80 -11.45 1.49
CA GLN A 82 17.39 -12.01 2.71
C GLN A 82 18.37 -13.11 2.28
N ALA A 83 19.67 -12.83 2.37
CA ALA A 83 20.74 -13.70 1.89
C ALA A 83 21.07 -14.83 2.88
N ASP A 84 20.86 -14.61 4.18
CA ASP A 84 21.15 -15.55 5.25
C ASP A 84 20.15 -15.44 6.42
N GLU A 85 20.32 -16.29 7.43
CA GLU A 85 19.44 -16.31 8.62
C GLU A 85 19.57 -15.05 9.49
N ILE A 86 20.73 -14.38 9.46
CA ILE A 86 20.92 -13.13 10.20
C ILE A 86 20.09 -12.03 9.55
N GLU A 87 20.17 -11.86 8.22
CA GLU A 87 19.36 -10.91 7.45
C GLU A 87 17.87 -11.21 7.59
N LYS A 88 17.47 -12.48 7.64
CA LYS A 88 16.08 -12.88 7.89
C LYS A 88 15.58 -12.41 9.26
N ILE A 89 16.37 -12.61 10.31
CA ILE A 89 16.02 -12.14 11.66
C ILE A 89 15.99 -10.60 11.72
N LEU A 90 16.98 -9.94 11.11
CA LEU A 90 17.05 -8.48 11.05
C LEU A 90 15.87 -7.88 10.29
N CYS A 91 15.56 -8.42 9.11
CA CYS A 91 14.42 -8.01 8.29
C CYS A 91 13.12 -8.18 9.08
N HIS A 92 12.88 -9.37 9.66
CA HIS A 92 11.68 -9.63 10.45
C HIS A 92 11.53 -8.67 11.65
N LYS A 93 12.62 -8.42 12.41
CA LYS A 93 12.59 -7.47 13.54
C LYS A 93 12.36 -6.04 13.07
N PHE A 94 13.01 -5.61 12.00
CA PHE A 94 12.89 -4.27 11.44
C PHE A 94 11.48 -4.01 10.90
N MET A 95 10.92 -4.92 10.11
CA MET A 95 9.55 -4.79 9.60
C MET A 95 8.53 -4.81 10.73
N ARG A 96 8.70 -5.68 11.74
CA ARG A 96 7.86 -5.66 12.94
C ARG A 96 7.92 -4.32 13.66
N PHE A 97 9.10 -3.74 13.81
CA PHE A 97 9.28 -2.42 14.42
C PHE A 97 8.57 -1.31 13.63
N MET A 98 8.62 -1.36 12.30
CA MET A 98 7.91 -0.43 11.43
C MET A 98 6.39 -0.59 11.54
N MET A 99 5.88 -1.82 11.52
CA MET A 99 4.44 -2.10 11.64
C MET A 99 3.86 -1.70 12.99
N MET A 100 4.63 -1.76 14.08
CA MET A 100 4.22 -1.23 15.40
C MET A 100 4.00 0.31 15.37
N ARG A 101 4.52 1.01 14.37
CA ARG A 101 4.37 2.47 14.17
C ARG A 101 3.37 2.83 13.08
N ALA A 102 2.55 1.88 12.64
CA ALA A 102 1.54 2.12 11.60
C ALA A 102 0.50 3.20 11.97
N GLU A 103 0.36 3.55 13.26
CA GLU A 103 -0.47 4.69 13.67
C GLU A 103 0.16 6.04 13.28
N ASN A 104 1.49 6.14 13.33
CA ASN A 104 2.24 7.33 12.94
C ASN A 104 2.49 7.38 11.42
N PHE A 105 2.60 6.21 10.80
CA PHE A 105 2.73 6.05 9.35
C PHE A 105 1.44 5.43 8.82
N PHE A 106 0.42 6.25 8.59
CA PHE A 106 -0.93 5.80 8.22
C PHE A 106 -1.00 4.94 6.94
N ILE A 107 0.05 4.98 6.11
CA ILE A 107 0.17 4.11 4.93
C ILE A 107 0.62 2.69 5.29
N LEU A 108 1.28 2.46 6.43
CA LEU A 108 1.74 1.12 6.81
C LEU A 108 0.58 0.26 7.30
N ARG A 109 0.58 -1.01 6.90
CA ARG A 109 -0.35 -2.01 7.46
C ARG A 109 0.29 -2.72 8.64
N ARG A 110 -0.54 -3.12 9.61
CA ARG A 110 -0.09 -3.82 10.84
C ARG A 110 0.30 -5.28 10.61
N LYS A 111 -0.11 -5.86 9.48
CA LYS A 111 0.17 -7.24 9.08
C LYS A 111 0.55 -7.26 7.60
N PRO A 112 1.62 -7.97 7.21
CA PRO A 112 1.98 -8.13 5.81
C PRO A 112 1.07 -9.16 5.13
N VAL A 113 1.06 -9.16 3.79
CA VAL A 113 0.45 -10.24 3.01
C VAL A 113 1.34 -11.47 3.14
N GLU A 114 0.75 -12.65 3.13
CA GLU A 114 1.50 -13.90 3.16
C GLU A 114 2.55 -13.96 2.03
N GLY A 115 3.79 -14.31 2.38
CA GLY A 115 4.91 -14.33 1.44
C GLY A 115 5.56 -12.97 1.15
N TYR A 116 5.20 -11.92 1.88
CA TYR A 116 5.79 -10.58 1.80
C TYR A 116 6.21 -10.09 3.20
N ASP A 117 7.15 -9.16 3.27
CA ASP A 117 7.73 -8.70 4.53
C ASP A 117 7.04 -7.45 5.09
N ILE A 118 6.53 -6.58 4.21
CA ILE A 118 5.85 -5.33 4.58
C ILE A 118 4.78 -4.95 3.56
N ASN A 119 3.72 -4.32 4.06
CA ASN A 119 2.63 -3.78 3.26
C ASN A 119 2.46 -2.29 3.50
N VAL A 120 2.31 -1.53 2.42
CA VAL A 120 1.76 -0.18 2.44
C VAL A 120 0.42 -0.14 1.71
N GLN A 121 -0.46 0.75 2.13
CA GLN A 121 -1.71 1.02 1.46
C GLN A 121 -1.97 2.52 1.48
N THR A 122 -2.49 3.03 0.38
CA THR A 122 -2.99 4.39 0.28
C THR A 122 -4.42 4.36 -0.25
N GLN A 123 -5.21 5.34 0.17
CA GLN A 123 -6.59 5.55 -0.26
C GLN A 123 -6.74 6.99 -0.75
N ALA A 124 -7.64 7.23 -1.69
CA ALA A 124 -8.03 8.58 -2.09
C ALA A 124 -8.41 9.40 -0.84
N GLY A 125 -7.83 10.60 -0.70
CA GLY A 125 -7.99 11.45 0.48
C GLY A 125 -7.02 11.17 1.63
N GLY A 126 -6.44 9.97 1.74
CA GLY A 126 -5.49 9.61 2.80
C GLY A 126 -4.16 10.37 2.73
N LEU A 127 -3.70 10.75 1.53
CA LEU A 127 -2.48 11.54 1.34
C LEU A 127 -2.64 13.03 1.65
N ARG A 128 -3.87 13.51 1.90
CA ARG A 128 -4.17 14.92 2.21
C ARG A 128 -4.13 15.24 3.71
N HIS A 129 -3.80 14.27 4.57
CA HIS A 129 -3.56 14.48 5.99
C HIS A 129 -2.05 14.44 6.31
N PRO A 130 -1.33 15.57 6.24
CA PRO A 130 0.02 15.64 6.75
C PRO A 130 -0.04 15.93 8.25
N LEU A 131 0.45 15.01 9.08
CA LEU A 131 1.28 15.31 10.28
C LEU A 131 0.77 16.35 11.32
N HIS A 132 -0.47 16.81 11.24
CA HIS A 132 -1.14 17.61 12.26
C HIS A 132 -2.21 16.73 12.89
N GLY A 133 -2.07 16.53 14.20
CA GLY A 133 -3.11 15.93 15.03
C GLY A 133 -4.36 16.79 14.96
N GLY A 134 -5.26 16.41 14.07
CA GLY A 134 -6.60 16.95 13.94
C GLY A 134 -7.54 15.77 13.89
N ASP A 135 -8.48 15.78 14.82
CA ASP A 135 -9.29 14.67 15.27
C ASP A 135 -10.04 13.90 14.17
N ARG A 136 -10.21 12.61 14.45
CA ARG A 136 -11.27 11.81 13.82
C ARG A 136 -12.61 12.43 14.22
N GLN A 137 -13.57 12.34 13.30
CA GLN A 137 -15.02 12.39 13.52
C GLN A 137 -15.69 13.73 13.21
N GLY A 138 -16.41 13.74 12.08
CA GLY A 138 -17.44 14.72 11.79
C GLY A 138 -17.24 15.47 10.48
N ASP A 139 -17.71 14.89 9.38
CA ASP A 139 -18.44 15.71 8.40
C ASP A 139 -19.53 14.88 7.69
N GLN A 140 -20.58 14.60 8.47
CA GLN A 140 -21.93 14.47 7.97
C GLN A 140 -22.64 15.76 8.40
N ARG A 141 -22.89 16.67 7.44
CA ARG A 141 -23.79 17.85 7.41
C ARG A 141 -23.17 18.79 6.36
N ASP A 142 -23.74 19.11 5.20
CA ASP A 142 -25.10 19.50 4.87
C ASP A 142 -25.27 19.39 3.35
N GLU A 143 -26.22 18.59 2.86
CA GLU A 143 -26.87 18.84 1.56
C GLU A 143 -28.31 18.33 1.63
N THR A 144 -29.16 18.94 2.48
CA THR A 144 -30.62 19.00 2.20
C THR A 144 -31.28 20.12 3.01
N VAL A 145 -31.43 21.32 2.43
CA VAL A 145 -32.67 22.12 2.54
C VAL A 145 -32.84 22.92 1.24
N ARG A 146 -33.64 22.38 0.33
CA ARG A 146 -34.63 23.17 -0.42
C ARG A 146 -35.99 22.58 -0.07
#